data_AF-A0A1Y1WMR0-F1
#
_entry.id   AF-A0A1Y1WMR0-F1
#
_cell.length_a   1.000
_cell.length_b   1.000
_cell.length_c   1.000
_cell.angle_alpha   90.00
_cell.angle_beta   90.00
_cell.angle_gamma   90.00
#
_symmetry.space_group_name_H-M   'P 1'
#
loop_
_entity.id
_entity.type
_entity.pdbx_description
1 polymer ?
#
loop_
_entity_poly.entity_id
_entity_poly.type
_entity_poly.pdbx_seq_one_letter_code
_entity_poly.pdbx_strand_id
1 'polypeptide(L)'
;MSEAIVPDSSMLSDSATQKTEPLNGMQEDKLAKERFEVELEFVQCLANPWYINFLAQQGYFDQPAFVNYLKYLRYWQKPEYARFVVYPNALAFLDLLQYQSFRDEMKKVEKATWVHEQQYFHWRWPNLQPQEE
;
A
#
# COMPACT_ATOMS: atom_id res chain seq x y z
N MET A 1 46.33 64.42 0.11
CA MET A 1 45.65 63.87 1.30
C MET A 1 45.12 62.50 0.94
N SER A 2 45.26 61.57 1.87
CA SER A 2 45.09 60.12 1.84
C SER A 2 43.70 59.59 1.42
N GLU A 3 43.69 58.36 0.89
CA GLU A 3 42.53 57.51 0.55
C GLU A 3 41.55 57.28 1.71
N ALA A 4 40.26 57.10 1.36
CA ALA A 4 39.29 56.31 2.12
C ALA A 4 38.21 55.72 1.19
N ILE A 5 38.32 54.41 1.00
CA ILE A 5 37.35 53.33 0.73
C ILE A 5 35.86 53.70 0.51
N VAL A 6 35.32 53.27 -0.64
CA VAL A 6 34.08 52.49 -0.76
C VAL A 6 34.25 51.45 -1.89
N PRO A 7 33.87 50.17 -1.70
CA PRO A 7 34.07 49.14 -2.72
C PRO A 7 33.03 49.25 -3.84
N ASP A 8 33.55 49.07 -5.07
CA ASP A 8 32.85 49.14 -6.34
C ASP A 8 31.83 47.99 -6.52
N SER A 9 30.70 48.37 -7.09
CA SER A 9 29.59 47.52 -7.48
C SER A 9 29.94 46.85 -8.81
N SER A 10 30.68 45.74 -8.76
CA SER A 10 30.91 44.95 -9.97
C SER A 10 31.28 43.50 -9.67
N MET A 11 30.29 42.64 -9.41
CA MET A 11 30.34 41.23 -9.83
C MET A 11 28.93 40.69 -10.11
N LEU A 12 28.41 41.07 -11.27
CA LEU A 12 27.56 40.18 -12.06
C LEU A 12 28.49 39.51 -13.09
N SER A 13 28.71 38.22 -12.92
CA SER A 13 29.00 37.34 -14.05
C SER A 13 28.27 36.03 -13.82
N ASP A 14 27.20 35.86 -14.59
CA ASP A 14 26.54 34.61 -14.88
C ASP A 14 27.55 33.49 -15.14
N SER A 15 27.26 32.30 -14.62
CA SER A 15 27.11 31.07 -15.41
C SER A 15 27.49 29.82 -14.62
N ALA A 16 26.81 28.76 -15.02
CA ALA A 16 27.23 27.37 -14.97
C ALA A 16 26.97 26.61 -13.66
N THR A 17 25.75 26.08 -13.62
CA THR A 17 25.55 24.65 -13.37
C THR A 17 25.87 24.21 -11.95
N GLN A 18 24.90 24.37 -11.04
CA GLN A 18 24.70 23.33 -10.04
C GLN A 18 24.40 22.04 -10.79
N LYS A 19 25.46 21.30 -11.10
CA LYS A 19 25.38 19.88 -11.44
C LYS A 19 24.72 19.27 -10.21
N THR A 20 23.42 18.99 -10.28
CA THR A 20 22.82 17.96 -9.45
C THR A 20 23.56 16.69 -9.82
N GLU A 21 24.66 16.42 -9.13
CA GLU A 21 25.33 15.13 -9.11
C GLU A 21 24.23 14.07 -8.97
N PRO A 22 24.19 13.02 -9.81
CA PRO A 22 23.20 11.97 -9.67
C PRO A 22 23.52 11.23 -8.38
N LEU A 23 22.89 11.66 -7.29
CA LEU A 23 22.89 10.94 -6.04
C LEU A 23 22.11 9.64 -6.26
N ASN A 24 22.87 8.63 -6.69
CA ASN A 24 22.76 7.27 -6.18
C ASN A 24 21.59 6.42 -6.72
N GLY A 25 21.52 6.21 -8.05
CA GLY A 25 20.53 5.32 -8.67
C GLY A 25 20.46 3.91 -8.06
N MET A 26 21.59 3.37 -7.57
CA MET A 26 21.61 2.09 -6.83
C MET A 26 20.81 2.13 -5.52
N GLN A 27 20.75 3.27 -4.85
CA GLN A 27 19.98 3.46 -3.62
C GLN A 27 18.49 3.63 -3.91
N GLU A 28 18.14 4.34 -4.97
CA GLU A 28 16.76 4.48 -5.44
C GLU A 28 16.17 3.12 -5.82
N ASP A 29 16.93 2.30 -6.54
CA ASP A 29 16.53 0.93 -6.91
C ASP A 29 16.31 0.05 -5.67
N LYS A 30 17.19 0.17 -4.66
CA LYS A 30 17.04 -0.56 -3.39
C LYS A 30 15.78 -0.13 -2.64
N LEU A 31 15.51 1.17 -2.56
CA LEU A 31 14.31 1.70 -1.91
C LEU A 31 13.03 1.30 -2.65
N ALA A 32 13.05 1.30 -3.99
CA ALA A 32 11.92 0.86 -4.80
C ALA A 32 11.62 -0.63 -4.57
N LYS A 33 12.67 -1.46 -4.50
CA LYS A 33 12.55 -2.88 -4.17
C LYS A 33 11.98 -3.11 -2.76
N GLU A 34 12.49 -2.39 -1.75
CA GLU A 34 12.00 -2.50 -0.37
C GLU A 34 10.52 -2.11 -0.27
N ARG A 35 10.10 -1.03 -0.94
CA ARG A 35 8.68 -0.64 -1.01
C ARG A 35 7.82 -1.73 -1.63
N PHE A 36 8.27 -2.31 -2.74
CA PHE A 36 7.56 -3.39 -3.41
C PHE A 36 7.38 -4.62 -2.50
N GLU A 37 8.42 -5.02 -1.79
CA GLU A 37 8.39 -6.15 -0.85
C GLU A 37 7.44 -5.89 0.31
N VAL A 38 7.50 -4.68 0.91
CA VAL A 38 6.60 -4.28 2.00
C VAL A 38 5.14 -4.21 1.55
N GLU A 39 4.88 -3.65 0.37
CA GLU A 39 3.53 -3.60 -0.20
C GLU A 39 2.98 -5.01 -0.48
N LEU A 40 3.83 -5.91 -0.96
CA LEU A 40 3.47 -7.31 -1.21
C LEU A 40 3.15 -8.07 0.08
N GLU A 41 3.99 -7.93 1.10
CA GLU A 41 3.76 -8.51 2.43
C GLU A 41 2.47 -7.99 3.04
N PHE A 42 2.24 -6.67 2.96
CA PHE A 42 1.02 -6.04 3.44
C PHE A 42 -0.23 -6.61 2.73
N VAL A 43 -0.23 -6.69 1.41
CA VAL A 43 -1.35 -7.28 0.66
C VAL A 43 -1.59 -8.71 1.09
N GLN A 44 -0.54 -9.52 1.22
CA GLN A 44 -0.67 -10.90 1.67
C GLN A 44 -1.24 -11.03 3.09
N CYS A 45 -0.95 -10.07 3.99
CA CYS A 45 -1.53 -10.05 5.33
C CYS A 45 -3.05 -9.82 5.31
N LEU A 46 -3.59 -9.18 4.26
CA LEU A 46 -5.04 -9.03 4.08
C LEU A 46 -5.75 -10.38 3.84
N ALA A 47 -5.02 -11.46 3.50
CA ALA A 47 -5.61 -12.80 3.42
C ALA A 47 -6.08 -13.35 4.77
N ASN A 48 -5.68 -12.73 5.89
CA ASN A 48 -6.09 -13.11 7.24
C ASN A 48 -7.25 -12.21 7.73
N PRO A 49 -8.47 -12.75 7.92
CA PRO A 49 -9.62 -11.99 8.40
C PRO A 49 -9.40 -11.34 9.78
N TRP A 50 -8.59 -11.95 10.65
CA TRP A 50 -8.26 -11.42 11.96
C TRP A 50 -7.40 -10.15 11.87
N TYR A 51 -6.50 -10.08 10.88
CA TYR A 51 -5.69 -8.90 10.65
C TYR A 51 -6.56 -7.74 10.14
N ILE A 52 -7.50 -8.02 9.24
CA ILE A 52 -8.48 -7.03 8.79
C ILE A 52 -9.33 -6.54 9.98
N ASN A 53 -9.81 -7.44 10.83
CA ASN A 53 -10.58 -7.07 12.02
C ASN A 53 -9.77 -6.15 12.97
N PHE A 54 -8.50 -6.48 13.20
CA PHE A 54 -7.60 -5.62 13.97
C PHE A 54 -7.49 -4.22 13.34
N LEU A 55 -7.24 -4.13 12.03
CA LEU A 55 -7.18 -2.83 11.33
C LEU A 55 -8.50 -2.04 11.45
N ALA A 56 -9.63 -2.74 11.39
CA ALA A 56 -10.95 -2.14 11.53
C ALA A 56 -11.18 -1.58 12.93
N GLN A 57 -10.82 -2.33 13.97
CA GLN A 57 -10.95 -1.91 15.37
C GLN A 57 -10.05 -0.72 15.71
N GLN A 58 -8.87 -0.63 15.11
CA GLN A 58 -7.96 0.51 15.27
C GLN A 58 -8.41 1.76 14.47
N GLY A 59 -9.49 1.67 13.68
CA GLY A 59 -10.03 2.80 12.92
C GLY A 59 -9.22 3.19 11.69
N TYR A 60 -8.31 2.32 11.19
CA TYR A 60 -7.56 2.62 9.95
C TYR A 60 -8.48 2.80 8.75
N PHE A 61 -9.56 2.02 8.69
CA PHE A 61 -10.53 2.07 7.59
C PHE A 61 -11.45 3.29 7.58
N ASP A 62 -11.48 4.06 8.68
CA ASP A 62 -12.21 5.32 8.76
C ASP A 62 -11.41 6.49 8.15
N GLN A 63 -10.09 6.32 8.02
CA GLN A 63 -9.21 7.34 7.45
C GLN A 63 -9.26 7.31 5.91
N PRO A 64 -9.65 8.42 5.25
CA PRO A 64 -9.75 8.45 3.79
C PRO A 64 -8.39 8.25 3.09
N ALA A 65 -7.30 8.65 3.74
CA ALA A 65 -5.94 8.41 3.25
C ALA A 65 -5.65 6.90 3.10
N PHE A 66 -6.06 6.09 4.08
CA PHE A 66 -5.85 4.64 4.05
C PHE A 66 -6.73 3.96 3.00
N VAL A 67 -7.98 4.41 2.84
CA VAL A 67 -8.87 3.90 1.78
C VAL A 67 -8.29 4.20 0.39
N ASN A 68 -7.71 5.38 0.20
CA ASN A 68 -7.01 5.72 -1.05
C ASN A 68 -5.77 4.85 -1.26
N TYR A 69 -5.05 4.50 -0.19
CA TYR A 69 -3.95 3.55 -0.28
C TYR A 69 -4.41 2.14 -0.69
N LEU A 70 -5.54 1.65 -0.16
CA LEU A 70 -6.13 0.37 -0.62
C LEU A 70 -6.53 0.41 -2.10
N LYS A 71 -7.01 1.56 -2.60
CA LYS A 71 -7.27 1.74 -4.05
C LYS A 71 -5.99 1.68 -4.85
N TYR A 72 -4.91 2.30 -4.37
CA TYR A 72 -3.60 2.22 -5.00
C TYR A 72 -3.14 0.76 -5.11
N LEU A 73 -3.23 -0.02 -4.03
CA LEU A 73 -2.84 -1.44 -4.00
C LEU A 73 -3.63 -2.34 -4.97
N ARG A 74 -4.72 -1.88 -5.59
CA ARG A 74 -5.42 -2.65 -6.63
C ARG A 74 -4.56 -2.93 -7.86
N TYR A 75 -3.42 -2.25 -8.04
CA TYR A 75 -2.48 -2.60 -9.10
C TYR A 75 -1.98 -4.07 -8.99
N TRP A 76 -1.98 -4.65 -7.78
CA TRP A 76 -1.63 -6.06 -7.54
C TRP A 76 -2.60 -7.05 -8.22
N GLN A 77 -3.79 -6.60 -8.63
CA GLN A 77 -4.75 -7.42 -9.39
C GLN A 77 -4.35 -7.61 -10.86
N LYS A 78 -3.44 -6.77 -11.39
CA LYS A 78 -2.97 -6.92 -12.78
C LYS A 78 -2.11 -8.19 -12.91
N PRO A 79 -2.19 -8.91 -14.04
CA PRO A 79 -1.49 -10.18 -14.23
C PRO A 79 0.05 -10.07 -14.13
N GLU A 80 0.60 -8.88 -14.39
CA GLU A 80 2.02 -8.58 -14.22
C GLU A 80 2.47 -8.78 -12.76
N TYR A 81 1.66 -8.35 -11.80
CA TYR A 81 1.98 -8.32 -10.37
C TYR A 81 1.33 -9.46 -9.59
N ALA A 82 0.14 -9.90 -10.00
CA ALA A 82 -0.61 -10.97 -9.35
C ALA A 82 0.19 -12.28 -9.25
N ARG A 83 1.15 -12.52 -10.16
CA ARG A 83 2.05 -13.67 -10.13
C ARG A 83 2.88 -13.79 -8.85
N PHE A 84 3.10 -12.68 -8.14
CA PHE A 84 3.89 -12.65 -6.91
C PHE A 84 3.03 -12.90 -5.66
N VAL A 85 1.70 -12.82 -5.78
CA VAL A 85 0.78 -12.98 -4.65
C VAL A 85 0.56 -14.47 -4.40
N VAL A 86 1.02 -14.96 -3.24
CA VAL A 86 0.90 -16.37 -2.85
C VAL A 86 -0.51 -16.71 -2.38
N TYR A 87 -1.18 -15.76 -1.71
CA TYR A 87 -2.51 -15.97 -1.12
C TYR A 87 -3.59 -15.27 -1.94
N PRO A 88 -4.36 -15.99 -2.80
CA PRO A 88 -5.35 -15.37 -3.70
C PRO A 88 -6.48 -14.67 -2.94
N ASN A 89 -6.83 -15.15 -1.74
CA ASN A 89 -7.85 -14.54 -0.88
C ASN A 89 -7.52 -13.08 -0.53
N ALA A 90 -6.23 -12.69 -0.48
CA ALA A 90 -5.85 -11.30 -0.26
C ALA A 90 -6.46 -10.35 -1.29
N LEU A 91 -6.46 -10.75 -2.57
CA LEU A 91 -6.97 -9.93 -3.67
C LEU A 91 -8.50 -9.82 -3.59
N ALA A 92 -9.19 -10.90 -3.22
CA ALA A 92 -10.63 -10.88 -3.01
C ALA A 92 -11.01 -9.97 -1.83
N PHE A 93 -10.27 -10.02 -0.71
CA PHE A 93 -10.50 -9.10 0.40
C PHE A 93 -10.17 -7.66 0.06
N LEU A 94 -9.17 -7.41 -0.79
CA LEU A 94 -8.85 -6.06 -1.26
C LEU A 94 -10.02 -5.43 -2.05
N ASP A 95 -10.77 -6.25 -2.80
CA ASP A 95 -12.02 -5.81 -3.45
C ASP A 95 -13.14 -5.58 -2.43
N LEU A 96 -13.33 -6.50 -1.48
CA LEU A 96 -14.36 -6.37 -0.44
C LEU A 96 -14.15 -5.13 0.44
N LEU A 97 -12.89 -4.78 0.75
CA LEU A 97 -12.54 -3.60 1.54
C LEU A 97 -12.89 -2.27 0.86
N GLN A 98 -13.19 -2.25 -0.44
CA GLN A 98 -13.68 -1.04 -1.11
C GLN A 98 -15.10 -0.67 -0.64
N TYR A 99 -15.91 -1.67 -0.25
CA TYR A 99 -17.25 -1.44 0.26
C TYR A 99 -17.18 -0.95 1.69
N GLN A 100 -17.82 0.21 1.95
CA GLN A 100 -17.88 0.78 3.29
C GLN A 100 -18.61 -0.14 4.27
N SER A 101 -19.71 -0.76 3.83
CA SER A 101 -20.47 -1.73 4.63
C SER A 101 -19.59 -2.87 5.15
N PHE A 102 -18.73 -3.42 4.30
CA PHE A 102 -17.80 -4.48 4.70
C PHE A 102 -16.77 -3.99 5.72
N ARG A 103 -16.21 -2.78 5.53
CA ARG A 103 -15.26 -2.18 6.50
C ARG A 103 -15.89 -2.00 7.88
N ASP A 104 -17.14 -1.55 7.93
CA ASP A 104 -17.88 -1.37 9.18
C ASP A 104 -18.27 -2.71 9.82
N GLU A 105 -18.68 -3.69 9.02
CA GLU A 105 -18.96 -5.05 9.51
C GLU A 105 -17.73 -5.73 10.08
N MET A 106 -16.56 -5.54 9.45
CA MET A 106 -15.29 -6.12 9.90
C MET A 106 -14.80 -5.58 11.24
N LYS A 107 -15.41 -4.52 11.80
CA LYS A 107 -15.17 -4.11 13.20
C LYS A 107 -15.68 -5.16 14.19
N LYS A 108 -16.74 -5.91 13.82
CA LYS A 108 -17.36 -6.93 14.65
C LYS A 108 -16.55 -8.23 14.60
N VAL A 109 -16.23 -8.76 15.78
CA VAL A 109 -15.51 -10.03 15.92
C VAL A 109 -16.29 -11.19 15.29
N GLU A 110 -17.61 -11.21 15.46
CA GLU A 110 -18.50 -12.22 14.88
C GLU A 110 -18.36 -12.33 13.35
N LYS A 111 -18.27 -11.18 12.66
CA LYS A 111 -18.07 -11.16 11.21
C LYS A 111 -16.71 -11.73 10.85
N ALA A 112 -15.66 -11.35 11.58
CA ALA A 112 -14.31 -11.86 11.34
C ALA A 112 -14.24 -13.39 11.51
N THR A 113 -14.87 -13.91 12.57
CA THR A 113 -15.02 -15.37 12.79
C THR A 113 -15.76 -16.01 11.62
N TRP A 114 -16.90 -15.46 11.20
CA TRP A 114 -17.68 -16.00 10.09
C TRP A 114 -16.88 -16.02 8.79
N VAL A 115 -16.16 -14.94 8.45
CA VAL A 115 -15.29 -14.88 7.25
C VAL A 115 -14.17 -15.91 7.34
N HIS A 116 -13.57 -16.08 8.52
CA HIS A 116 -12.56 -17.11 8.76
C HIS A 116 -13.10 -18.52 8.55
N GLU A 117 -14.31 -18.80 9.05
CA GLU A 117 -15.01 -20.07 8.81
C GLU A 117 -15.29 -20.29 7.33
N GLN A 118 -15.78 -19.28 6.60
CA GLN A 118 -16.02 -19.39 5.15
C GLN A 118 -14.74 -19.71 4.39
N GLN A 119 -13.63 -19.06 4.74
CA GLN A 119 -12.33 -19.34 4.18
C GLN A 119 -11.86 -20.77 4.48
N TYR A 120 -12.07 -21.25 5.72
CA TYR A 120 -11.80 -22.62 6.12
C TYR A 120 -12.64 -23.64 5.34
N PHE A 121 -13.95 -23.40 5.21
CA PHE A 121 -14.85 -24.28 4.47
C PHE A 121 -14.50 -24.35 2.99
N HIS A 122 -14.19 -23.21 2.38
CA HIS A 122 -13.74 -23.15 0.99
C HIS A 122 -12.48 -23.99 0.77
N TRP A 123 -11.51 -23.92 1.70
CA TRP A 123 -10.29 -24.74 1.60
C TRP A 123 -10.53 -26.22 1.87
N ARG A 124 -11.42 -26.54 2.80
CA ARG A 124 -11.71 -27.94 3.14
C ARG A 124 -12.52 -28.63 2.04
N TRP A 125 -13.40 -27.89 1.36
CA TRP A 125 -14.19 -28.40 0.25
C TRP A 125 -14.16 -27.45 -0.97
N PRO A 126 -13.08 -27.48 -1.76
CA PRO A 126 -12.89 -26.56 -2.89
C PRO A 126 -13.96 -26.66 -3.98
N ASN A 127 -14.62 -27.82 -4.09
CA ASN A 127 -15.59 -28.13 -5.14
C ASN A 127 -17.04 -28.18 -4.61
N LEU A 128 -17.30 -27.71 -3.38
CA LEU A 128 -18.66 -27.64 -2.88
C LEU A 128 -19.37 -26.45 -3.55
N GLN A 129 -20.10 -26.72 -4.62
CA GLN A 129 -21.00 -25.72 -5.19
C GLN A 129 -22.18 -25.54 -4.24
N PRO A 130 -22.59 -24.29 -3.94
CA PRO A 130 -23.84 -24.05 -3.24
C PRO A 130 -24.95 -24.81 -3.96
N GLN A 131 -25.69 -25.65 -3.23
CA GLN A 131 -26.94 -26.17 -3.76
C GLN A 131 -27.86 -24.95 -3.91
N GLU A 132 -28.23 -24.58 -5.14
CA GLU A 132 -29.29 -23.61 -5.38
C GLU A 132 -30.60 -24.23 -4.89
N GLU A 133 -31.11 -23.77 -3.75
CA GLU A 133 -32.48 -24.04 -3.26
C GLU A 133 -33.44 -22.92 -3.67
#